data_AF-A0A1T4ZH72-F1
#
_entry.id   AF-A0A1T4ZH72-F1
#
_cell.length_a   1.000
_cell.length_b   1.000
_cell.length_c   1.000
_cell.angle_alpha   90.00
_cell.angle_beta   90.00
_cell.angle_gamma   90.00
#
_symmetry.space_group_name_H-M   'P 1'
#
loop_
_entity.id
_entity.type
_entity.pdbx_description
1 polymer ?
#
loop_
_entity_poly.entity_id
_entity_poly.type
_entity_poly.pdbx_seq_one_letter_code
_entity_poly.pdbx_strand_id
1 'polypeptide(L)' 'MIEPLSPIDAIASTQLPEVFHKDPADRILVAIARRYEISLVTCDAKILNYPFVKTIW' A
#
# COMPACT_ATOMS: atom_id res chain seq x y z
N MET A 1 -16.44 -0.75 7.64
CA MET A 1 -16.13 0.68 7.41
C MET A 1 -15.42 0.76 6.07
N ILE A 2 -15.70 1.76 5.25
CA ILE A 2 -15.06 1.96 3.94
C ILE A 2 -14.10 3.15 4.09
N GLU A 3 -12.86 2.98 3.66
CA GLU A 3 -11.86 4.04 3.69
C GLU A 3 -11.88 4.84 2.37
N PRO A 4 -12.12 6.16 2.39
CA PRO A 4 -12.07 6.99 1.20
C PRO A 4 -10.63 7.26 0.75
N LEU A 5 -10.42 7.28 -0.56
CA LEU A 5 -9.17 7.76 -1.14
C LEU A 5 -9.06 9.28 -1.02
N SER A 6 -7.97 9.77 -0.44
CA SER A 6 -7.67 11.20 -0.38
C SER A 6 -6.52 11.59 -1.32
N PRO A 7 -6.37 12.89 -1.68
CA PRO A 7 -5.26 13.35 -2.53
C PRO A 7 -3.87 13.01 -1.97
N ILE A 8 -3.70 13.00 -0.64
CA ILE A 8 -2.41 12.67 -0.03
C ILE A 8 -2.04 11.20 -0.25
N ASP A 9 -3.03 10.29 -0.28
CA ASP A 9 -2.80 8.88 -0.56
C ASP A 9 -2.40 8.67 -2.03
N ALA A 10 -3.06 9.41 -2.94
CA ALA A 10 -2.71 9.40 -4.36
C ALA A 10 -1.26 9.85 -4.57
N ILE A 11 -0.83 10.95 -3.95
CA ILE A 11 0.56 11.42 -4.02
C ILE A 11 1.51 10.38 -3.39
N ALA A 12 1.22 9.90 -2.19
CA ALA A 12 2.06 8.93 -1.48
C ALA A 12 2.20 7.61 -2.26
N SER A 13 1.15 7.16 -2.96
CA SER A 13 1.19 5.99 -3.82
C SER A 13 2.24 6.09 -4.93
N THR A 14 2.57 7.32 -5.37
CA THR A 14 3.61 7.56 -6.38
C THR A 14 5.02 7.59 -5.81
N GLN A 15 5.15 7.76 -4.49
CA GLN A 15 6.40 8.00 -3.76
C GLN A 15 6.79 6.82 -2.84
N LEU A 16 6.27 5.62 -3.11
CA LEU A 16 6.66 4.43 -2.38
C LEU A 16 8.18 4.19 -2.49
N PRO A 17 8.88 3.87 -1.38
CA PRO A 17 10.29 3.54 -1.40
C PRO A 17 10.59 2.35 -2.32
N GLU A 18 11.73 2.40 -3.01
CA GLU A 18 12.18 1.35 -3.92
C GLU A 18 11.20 1.02 -5.06
N VAL A 19 11.63 0.12 -5.96
CA VAL A 19 10.76 -0.31 -7.06
C VAL A 19 9.67 -1.21 -6.49
N PHE A 20 8.45 -0.69 -6.46
CA PHE A 20 7.25 -1.43 -6.09
C PHE A 20 6.40 -1.78 -7.32
N HIS A 21 5.35 -2.59 -7.10
CA HIS A 21 4.32 -2.96 -8.07
C HIS A 21 3.91 -1.80 -8.98
N LYS A 22 3.75 -2.07 -10.28
CA LYS A 22 3.33 -1.06 -11.27
C LYS A 22 1.82 -0.79 -11.22
N ASP A 23 1.05 -1.64 -10.55
CA ASP A 23 -0.40 -1.49 -10.48
C ASP A 23 -0.78 -0.28 -9.60
N PRO A 24 -1.59 0.66 -10.11
CA PRO A 24 -2.00 1.83 -9.34
C PRO A 24 -2.83 1.51 -8.09
N ALA A 25 -3.68 0.48 -8.12
CA ALA A 25 -4.54 0.15 -6.99
C ALA A 25 -3.72 -0.44 -5.83
N ASP A 26 -2.78 -1.35 -6.12
CA ASP A 26 -1.87 -1.90 -5.09
C ASP A 26 -1.06 -0.79 -4.42
N ARG A 27 -0.57 0.17 -5.21
CA ARG A 27 0.18 1.32 -4.70
C ARG A 27 -0.64 2.18 -3.76
N ILE A 28 -1.91 2.40 -4.10
CA ILE A 28 -2.85 3.15 -3.27
C ILE A 28 -3.12 2.39 -1.97
N LEU A 29 -3.40 1.09 -2.03
CA LEU A 29 -3.66 0.27 -0.84
C LEU A 29 -2.47 0.27 0.11
N VAL A 30 -1.25 0.13 -0.43
CA VAL A 30 -0.01 0.21 0.36
C VAL A 30 0.19 1.60 0.96
N ALA A 31 -0.06 2.67 0.22
CA ALA A 31 0.04 4.03 0.74
C ALA A 31 -0.93 4.29 1.90
N ILE A 32 -2.18 3.84 1.77
CA ILE A 32 -3.19 3.97 2.82
C ILE A 32 -2.80 3.13 4.05
N ALA A 33 -2.36 1.87 3.86
CA ALA A 33 -1.93 1.01 4.95
C ALA A 33 -0.75 1.64 5.73
N ARG A 34 0.21 2.24 5.03
CA ARG A 34 1.33 2.96 5.64
C ARG A 34 0.90 4.21 6.40
N ARG A 35 -0.06 4.99 5.86
CA ARG A 35 -0.61 6.18 6.54
C ARG A 35 -1.26 5.85 7.87
N TYR A 36 -2.01 4.75 7.91
CA TYR A 36 -2.72 4.29 9.12
C TYR A 36 -1.87 3.39 10.02
N GLU A 37 -0.66 3.04 9.61
CA GLU A 37 0.22 2.07 10.29
C GLU A 37 -0.42 0.69 10.54
N ILE A 38 -1.33 0.28 9.66
CA ILE A 38 -2.08 -0.98 9.74
C ILE A 38 -1.45 -2.08 8.86
N SER A 39 -1.80 -3.33 9.16
CA SER A 39 -1.40 -4.47 8.32
C SER A 39 -2.37 -4.66 7.16
N LEU A 40 -1.84 -4.89 5.97
CA LEU A 40 -2.62 -5.22 4.78
C LEU A 40 -2.79 -6.76 4.68
N VAL A 41 -4.03 -7.23 4.61
CA VAL A 41 -4.33 -8.65 4.34
C VAL A 41 -4.21 -8.89 2.84
N THR A 42 -3.32 -9.78 2.39
CA THR A 42 -3.15 -10.04 0.96
C THR A 42 -2.44 -11.37 0.65
N CYS A 43 -2.85 -12.04 -0.42
CA CYS A 43 -2.13 -13.18 -1.03
C CYS A 43 -1.02 -12.73 -1.98
N ASP A 44 -0.97 -11.46 -2.34
CA ASP A 44 -0.08 -11.00 -3.39
C ASP A 44 1.37 -11.10 -2.94
N ALA A 45 2.13 -11.99 -3.58
CA ALA A 45 3.51 -12.26 -3.22
C ALA A 45 4.42 -11.03 -3.35
N LYS A 46 4.13 -10.08 -4.26
CA LYS A 46 4.96 -8.87 -4.41
C LYS A 46 4.69 -7.90 -3.28
N ILE A 47 3.46 -7.81 -2.78
CA ILE A 47 3.13 -7.02 -1.58
C ILE A 47 3.69 -7.69 -0.32
N LEU A 48 3.55 -9.01 -0.19
CA LEU A 48 4.11 -9.78 0.93
C LEU A 48 5.63 -9.64 1.04
N ASN A 49 6.33 -9.56 -0.10
CA ASN A 49 7.78 -9.37 -0.15
C ASN A 49 8.22 -7.90 -0.10
N TYR A 50 7.30 -6.94 0.06
CA TYR A 50 7.62 -5.52 0.10
C TYR A 50 7.85 -5.05 1.55
N PRO A 51 9.09 -4.70 1.95
CA PRO A 51 9.44 -4.51 3.37
C PRO A 51 8.89 -3.21 3.99
N PHE A 52 8.35 -2.30 3.17
CA PHE A 52 7.89 -0.98 3.62
C PHE A 52 6.40 -0.94 3.98
N VAL A 53 5.73 -2.10 4.07
CA VAL A 53 4.34 -2.23 4.53
C VAL A 53 4.19 -3.48 5.42
N LYS A 54 3.41 -3.38 6.50
CA LYS A 54 3.08 -4.55 7.32
C LYS A 54 2.02 -5.38 6.61
N THR A 55 2.18 -6.69 6.59
CA THR A 55 1.24 -7.61 5.94
C THR A 55 0.87 -8.75 6.87
N ILE A 56 -0.31 -9.31 6.64
CA ILE A 56 -0.80 -10.56 7.23
C ILE A 56 -1.45 -11.39 6.11
N TRP A 57 -1.39 -12.72 6.20
CA TRP A 57 -2.00 -13.63 5.23
C TRP A 57 -2.89 -14.63 5.96
#